data_AF-A0A1I4YJ53-F1
#
_entry.id   AF-A0A1I4YJ53-F1
#
_cell.length_a   1.000
_cell.length_b   1.000
_cell.length_c   1.000
_cell.angle_alpha   90.00
_cell.angle_beta   90.00
_cell.angle_gamma   90.00
#
_symmetry.space_group_name_H-M   'P 1'
#
loop_
_entity.id
_entity.type
_entity.pdbx_description
1 polymer ?
#
loop_
_entity_poly.entity_id
_entity_poly.type
_entity_poly.pdbx_seq_one_letter_code
_entity_poly.pdbx_strand_id
1 'polypeptide(L)' 'MFTEAELIVIREYLLQKVNDNIKKFHGKTENDVKSLQIVSKINLFLGAQQVY' A
#
# COMPACT_ATOMS: atom_id res chain seq x y z
N MET A 1 -5.38 5.00 16.30
CA MET A 1 -4.77 5.56 15.06
C MET A 1 -3.46 4.81 14.86
N PHE A 2 -3.17 4.33 13.66
CA PHE A 2 -1.89 3.65 13.40
C PHE A 2 -0.74 4.66 13.52
N THR A 3 0.38 4.22 14.08
CA THR A 3 1.64 4.95 14.09
C THR A 3 2.28 4.98 12.70
N GLU A 4 3.22 5.89 12.48
CA GLU A 4 3.95 6.00 11.21
C GLU A 4 4.65 4.68 10.84
N ALA A 5 5.31 4.04 11.81
CA ALA A 5 5.96 2.75 11.62
C ALA A 5 4.96 1.65 11.20
N GLU A 6 3.78 1.60 11.85
CA GLU A 6 2.72 0.66 11.46
C GLU A 6 2.21 0.93 10.04
N LEU A 7 2.08 2.21 9.64
CA LEU A 7 1.67 2.58 8.29
C LEU A 7 2.70 2.15 7.22
N ILE A 8 3.99 2.30 7.51
CA ILE A 8 5.07 1.84 6.63
C ILE A 8 5.00 0.32 6.43
N VAL A 9 4.87 -0.43 7.53
CA VAL A 9 4.76 -1.90 7.49
C VAL A 9 3.52 -2.35 6.68
N ILE A 10 2.37 -1.70 6.91
CA ILE A 10 1.13 -2.00 6.16
C ILE A 10 1.33 -1.74 4.66
N ARG A 11 1.96 -0.61 4.31
CA ARG A 11 2.25 -0.24 2.91
C ARG A 11 3.13 -1.29 2.23
N GLU A 12 4.22 -1.72 2.86
CA GLU A 12 5.14 -2.71 2.31
C GLU A 12 4.46 -4.06 2.11
N TYR A 13 3.70 -4.52 3.10
CA TYR A 13 2.94 -5.76 3.01
C TYR A 13 1.94 -5.75 1.84
N LEU A 14 1.18 -4.65 1.67
CA LEU A 14 0.20 -4.54 0.58
C LEU A 14 0.88 -4.55 -0.80
N LEU A 15 2.01 -3.86 -0.95
CA LEU A 15 2.78 -3.85 -2.20
C LEU A 15 3.32 -5.23 -2.54
N GLN A 16 3.86 -5.96 -1.56
CA GLN A 16 4.34 -7.32 -1.75
C GLN A 16 3.20 -8.25 -2.20
N LYS A 17 2.05 -8.19 -1.52
CA LYS A 17 0.89 -9.02 -1.83
C LYS A 17 0.34 -8.78 -3.24
N VAL A 18 0.26 -7.51 -3.67
CA VAL A 18 -0.13 -7.15 -5.03
C VAL A 18 0.86 -7.72 -6.05
N ASN A 19 2.16 -7.62 -5.78
CA ASN A 19 3.18 -8.16 -6.68
C ASN A 19 3.08 -9.69 -6.82
N ASP A 20 2.88 -10.39 -5.70
CA ASP A 20 2.71 -11.84 -5.68
C ASP A 20 1.44 -12.28 -6.43
N ASN A 21 0.35 -11.53 -6.29
CA ASN A 21 -0.88 -11.77 -7.05
C ASN A 21 -0.69 -11.55 -8.55
N ILE A 22 -0.03 -10.47 -8.97
CA ILE A 22 0.24 -10.20 -10.39
C ILE A 22 1.09 -11.33 -11.00
N LYS A 23 2.12 -11.78 -10.27
CA LYS A 23 2.95 -12.92 -10.71
C LYS A 23 2.14 -14.22 -10.82
N LYS A 24 1.21 -14.46 -9.91
CA LYS A 24 0.43 -15.70 -9.86
C LYS A 24 -0.69 -15.75 -10.89
N PHE A 25 -1.39 -14.63 -11.12
CA PHE A 25 -2.59 -14.56 -11.94
C PHE A 25 -2.39 -13.88 -13.29
N HIS A 26 -1.17 -13.41 -13.59
CA HIS A 26 -0.81 -12.70 -14.83
C HIS A 26 -1.72 -11.48 -15.10
N GLY A 27 -2.19 -10.84 -14.03
CA GLY A 27 -3.15 -9.73 -14.11
C GLY A 27 -3.42 -9.13 -12.73
N LYS A 28 -4.07 -7.96 -12.73
CA LYS A 28 -4.49 -7.29 -11.49
C LYS A 28 -5.93 -7.67 -11.17
N THR A 29 -6.17 -8.12 -9.95
CA THR A 29 -7.52 -8.33 -9.43
C THR A 29 -8.10 -7.02 -8.88
N GLU A 30 -9.42 -6.95 -8.70
CA GLU A 30 -10.07 -5.81 -8.04
C GLU A 30 -9.51 -5.55 -6.62
N ASN A 31 -9.16 -6.63 -5.90
CA ASN A 31 -8.54 -6.55 -4.58
C ASN A 31 -7.14 -5.93 -4.64
N ASP A 32 -6.39 -6.15 -5.72
CA ASP A 32 -5.09 -5.53 -5.91
C ASP A 32 -5.23 -4.02 -6.15
N VAL A 33 -6.24 -3.61 -6.92
CA VAL A 33 -6.55 -2.18 -7.13
C VAL A 33 -6.95 -1.51 -5.82
N LYS A 34 -7.82 -2.15 -5.01
CA LYS A 34 -8.19 -1.65 -3.68
C LYS A 34 -6.96 -1.53 -2.75
N SER A 35 -6.07 -2.51 -2.78
CA SER A 35 -4.83 -2.49 -2.00
C SER A 35 -3.92 -1.33 -2.41
N LEU A 36 -3.79 -1.06 -3.72
CA LEU A 36 -3.03 0.08 -4.23
C LEU A 36 -3.65 1.43 -3.86
N GLN A 37 -4.98 1.53 -3.78
CA GLN A 37 -5.66 2.74 -3.29
C GLN A 37 -5.33 3.02 -1.81
N ILE A 38 -5.26 1.98 -0.98
CA ILE A 38 -4.85 2.12 0.43
C ILE A 38 -3.39 2.56 0.51
N VAL A 39 -2.50 1.96 -0.27
CA VAL A 39 -1.09 2.38 -0.36
C VAL A 39 -0.96 3.85 -0.75
N SER A 40 -1.75 4.32 -1.72
CA SER A 40 -1.77 5.74 -2.11
C SER A 40 -2.18 6.65 -0.95
N LYS A 41 -3.21 6.28 -0.19
CA LYS A 41 -3.63 7.03 1.00
C LYS A 41 -2.52 7.06 2.07
N ILE A 42 -1.86 5.93 2.32
CA ILE A 42 -0.73 5.87 3.26
C ILE A 42 0.40 6.80 2.80
N ASN A 43 0.75 6.79 1.51
CA ASN A 43 1.77 7.68 0.96
C ASN A 43 1.41 9.16 1.16
N LEU A 44 0.12 9.52 1.02
CA LEU A 44 -0.33 10.89 1.29
C LEU A 44 -0.19 11.26 2.77
N PHE A 45 -0.52 10.36 3.69
CA PHE A 45 -0.35 10.62 5.13
C PHE A 45 1.12 10.77 5.52
N LEU A 46 1.99 9.89 5.03
CA LEU A 46 3.43 9.94 5.30
C LEU A 46 4.09 11.15 4.61
N GLY A 47 3.70 11.47 3.37
CA GLY A 47 4.23 12.60 2.61
C GLY A 47 3.74 13.96 3.10
N ALA A 48 2.52 14.05 3.62
CA ALA A 48 2.01 15.27 4.25
C ALA A 48 2.74 15.62 5.55
N GLN A 49 3.39 14.64 6.21
CA GLN A 49 4.23 14.88 7.39
C GLN A 49 5.64 15.42 7.07
N GLN A 50 6.12 15.31 5.83
CA GLN A 50 7.45 15.79 5.44
C GLN A 50 7.50 17.28 5.04
N VAL A 51 6.34 17.96 5.00
CA VAL A 51 6.24 19.41 4.75
C VAL A 51 5.84 20.10 6.05
N TYR A 52 6.70 20.05 7.07
CA TYR A 52 6.62 20.90 8.26
C TYR A 52 7.98 21.03 8.96
#